data_AF-A0A9D2RW57-F1
#
_entry.id   AF-A0A9D2RW57-F1
#
_cell.length_a   1.000
_cell.length_b   1.000
_cell.length_c   1.000
_cell.angle_alpha   90.00
_cell.angle_beta   90.00
_cell.angle_gamma   90.00
#
_symmetry.space_group_name_H-M   'P 1'
#
loop_
_entity.id
_entity.type
_entity.pdbx_description
1 polymer ?
#
loop_
_entity_poly.entity_id
_entity_poly.type
_entity_poly.pdbx_seq_one_letter_code
_entity_poly.pdbx_strand_id
1 'polypeptide(L)'
;QVSSFTRMAMIFQACRNSSSEFIRKDAVSTAVGSAESALIHQKFLNHLITELKPVLTEIIRQGIQEGQIHFQYPAALAEIVLIVLSVKLDNTLIPSSSEEMEETIRGLISLLEKGTGNPAGSLNFLMSI
;
A
#
# COMPACT_ATOMS: atom_id res chain seq x y z
N GLN A 1 21.71 -1.54 -9.06
CA GLN A 1 20.45 -2.26 -8.83
C GLN A 1 19.59 -1.41 -7.90
N VAL A 2 18.30 -1.21 -8.21
CA VAL A 2 17.36 -0.54 -7.30
C VAL A 2 16.99 -1.53 -6.20
N SER A 3 17.08 -1.13 -4.92
CA SER A 3 16.80 -2.03 -3.79
C SER A 3 15.35 -2.53 -3.80
N SER A 4 15.12 -3.69 -3.21
CA SER A 4 13.78 -4.26 -3.02
C SER A 4 12.84 -3.25 -2.35
N PHE A 5 13.33 -2.53 -1.34
CA PHE A 5 12.58 -1.49 -0.64
C PHE A 5 12.18 -0.31 -1.52
N THR A 6 13.08 0.19 -2.38
CA THR A 6 12.76 1.28 -3.31
C THR A 6 11.72 0.82 -4.35
N ARG A 7 11.73 -0.44 -4.77
CA ARG A 7 10.69 -1.01 -5.65
C ARG A 7 9.34 -1.11 -4.95
N MET A 8 9.30 -1.49 -3.67
CA MET A 8 8.08 -1.45 -2.86
C MET A 8 7.55 0.00 -2.79
N ALA A 9 8.42 0.97 -2.53
CA ALA A 9 8.07 2.40 -2.45
C ALA A 9 7.40 2.92 -3.74
N MET A 10 8.01 2.64 -4.90
CA MET A 10 7.49 3.08 -6.19
C MET A 10 6.12 2.48 -6.49
N ILE A 11 5.90 1.22 -6.11
CA ILE A 11 4.63 0.52 -6.28
C ILE A 11 3.53 1.16 -5.42
N PHE A 12 3.82 1.48 -4.16
CA PHE A 12 2.88 2.17 -3.29
C PHE A 12 2.54 3.59 -3.79
N GLN A 13 3.54 4.32 -4.27
CA GLN A 13 3.34 5.65 -4.84
C GLN A 13 2.49 5.62 -6.12
N ALA A 14 2.73 4.63 -7.00
CA ALA A 14 1.94 4.45 -8.22
C ALA A 14 0.47 4.13 -7.93
N CYS A 15 0.20 3.29 -6.91
CA CYS A 15 -1.18 2.98 -6.51
C CYS A 15 -1.91 4.19 -5.96
N ARG A 16 -1.24 5.02 -5.14
CA ARG A 16 -1.84 6.25 -4.62
C ARG A 16 -2.09 7.31 -5.67
N ASN A 17 -1.12 7.56 -6.54
CA ASN A 17 -1.31 8.51 -7.63
C ASN A 17 -2.47 8.08 -8.53
N SER A 18 -2.65 6.77 -8.73
CA SER A 18 -3.77 6.24 -9.50
C SER A 18 -5.11 6.40 -8.76
N SER A 19 -5.17 6.13 -7.45
CA SER A 19 -6.38 6.36 -6.66
C SER A 19 -6.75 7.84 -6.54
N SER A 20 -5.78 8.74 -6.34
CA SER A 20 -6.03 10.18 -6.22
C SER A 20 -6.41 10.83 -7.55
N GLU A 21 -5.78 10.43 -8.66
CA GLU A 21 -6.16 10.88 -10.01
C GLU A 21 -7.54 10.36 -10.41
N PHE A 22 -7.90 9.14 -9.99
CA PHE A 22 -9.23 8.60 -10.21
C PHE A 22 -10.30 9.38 -9.42
N ILE A 23 -10.08 9.61 -8.11
CA ILE A 23 -10.98 10.44 -7.27
C ILE A 23 -11.08 11.86 -7.84
N ARG A 24 -9.98 12.45 -8.31
CA ARG A 24 -9.95 13.78 -8.92
C ARG A 24 -10.74 13.84 -10.22
N LYS A 25 -10.64 12.83 -11.07
CA LYS A 25 -11.44 12.75 -12.31
C LYS A 25 -12.92 12.59 -11.99
N ASP A 26 -13.27 11.76 -11.01
CA ASP A 26 -14.67 11.50 -10.64
C ASP A 26 -15.33 12.72 -9.97
N ALA A 27 -14.58 13.49 -9.17
CA ALA A 27 -15.04 14.76 -8.62
C ALA A 27 -15.28 15.84 -9.69
N VAL A 28 -14.60 15.75 -10.84
CA VAL A 28 -14.80 16.64 -12.01
C VAL A 28 -15.97 16.17 -12.88
N SER A 29 -16.29 14.87 -12.88
CA SER A 29 -17.43 14.27 -13.58
C SER A 29 -18.62 14.00 -12.65
N THR A 30 -19.24 15.07 -12.13
CA THR A 30 -20.49 15.03 -11.35
C THR A 30 -21.73 14.64 -12.19
N ALA A 31 -21.75 13.41 -12.73
CA ALA A 31 -22.92 12.90 -13.46
C ALA A 31 -23.21 11.39 -13.28
N VAL A 32 -22.41 10.63 -12.52
CA VAL A 32 -22.67 9.22 -12.23
C VAL A 32 -22.94 9.08 -10.74
N GLY A 33 -24.03 8.41 -10.36
CA GLY A 33 -24.54 8.37 -8.98
C GLY A 33 -23.48 7.91 -7.97
N SER A 34 -23.47 8.53 -6.78
CA SER A 34 -22.43 8.34 -5.74
C SER A 34 -22.18 6.88 -5.34
N ALA A 35 -23.20 6.02 -5.44
CA ALA A 35 -23.08 4.58 -5.16
C ALA A 35 -22.31 3.80 -6.26
N GLU A 36 -22.46 4.19 -7.52
CA GLU A 36 -21.78 3.56 -8.66
C GLU A 36 -20.30 3.98 -8.70
N SER A 37 -20.03 5.26 -8.43
CA SER A 37 -18.67 5.79 -8.21
C SER A 37 -17.94 5.05 -7.08
N ALA A 38 -18.57 4.87 -5.91
CA ALA A 38 -18.00 4.12 -4.79
C ALA A 38 -17.75 2.64 -5.14
N LEU A 39 -18.66 2.00 -5.88
CA LEU A 39 -18.50 0.62 -6.33
C LEU A 39 -17.32 0.47 -7.30
N ILE A 40 -17.16 1.41 -8.25
CA ILE A 40 -16.04 1.40 -9.19
C ILE A 40 -14.72 1.62 -8.45
N HIS A 41 -14.68 2.54 -7.48
CA HIS A 41 -13.52 2.76 -6.62
C HIS A 41 -13.13 1.49 -5.86
N GLN A 42 -14.10 0.81 -5.25
CA GLN A 42 -13.87 -0.44 -4.53
C GLN A 42 -13.41 -1.58 -5.44
N LYS A 43 -13.94 -1.68 -6.66
CA LYS A 43 -13.46 -2.64 -7.68
C LYS A 43 -12.04 -2.33 -8.12
N PHE A 44 -11.69 -1.06 -8.27
CA PHE A 44 -10.35 -0.62 -8.62
C PHE A 44 -9.33 -0.97 -7.52
N LEU A 45 -9.66 -0.73 -6.25
CA LEU A 45 -8.81 -1.11 -5.12
C LEU A 45 -8.64 -2.62 -5.01
N ASN A 46 -9.73 -3.39 -5.16
CA ASN A 46 -9.64 -4.86 -5.19
C ASN A 46 -8.75 -5.34 -6.34
N HIS A 47 -8.90 -4.76 -7.53
CA HIS A 47 -8.07 -5.10 -8.68
C HIS A 47 -6.60 -4.75 -8.43
N LEU A 48 -6.30 -3.57 -7.88
CA LEU A 48 -4.96 -3.20 -7.46
C LEU A 48 -4.38 -4.22 -6.48
N ILE A 49 -5.07 -4.56 -5.40
CA ILE A 49 -4.58 -5.57 -4.43
C ILE A 49 -4.28 -6.90 -5.15
N THR A 50 -5.16 -7.32 -6.05
CA THR A 50 -5.03 -8.60 -6.77
C THR A 50 -3.82 -8.64 -7.71
N GLU A 51 -3.59 -7.56 -8.46
CA GLU A 51 -2.48 -7.45 -9.42
C GLU A 51 -1.14 -7.10 -8.73
N LEU A 52 -1.18 -6.31 -7.67
CA LEU A 52 0.02 -5.84 -6.97
C LEU A 52 0.56 -6.87 -5.99
N LYS A 53 -0.30 -7.73 -5.42
CA LYS A 53 0.10 -8.82 -4.51
C LYS A 53 1.20 -9.71 -5.11
N PRO A 54 1.08 -10.29 -6.31
CA PRO A 54 2.14 -11.13 -6.87
C PRO A 54 3.43 -10.35 -7.12
N VAL A 55 3.35 -9.09 -7.56
CA VAL A 55 4.52 -8.23 -7.77
C VAL A 55 5.24 -7.95 -6.45
N LEU A 56 4.50 -7.55 -5.42
CA LEU A 56 5.04 -7.27 -4.09
C LEU A 56 5.59 -8.53 -3.43
N THR A 57 4.92 -9.67 -3.61
CA THR A 57 5.40 -10.98 -3.15
C THR A 57 6.77 -11.30 -3.73
N GLU A 58 6.96 -11.05 -5.02
CA GLU A 58 8.22 -11.34 -5.69
C GLU A 58 9.35 -10.40 -5.23
N ILE A 59 9.04 -9.13 -4.99
CA ILE A 59 9.99 -8.19 -4.38
C ILE A 59 10.43 -8.68 -2.99
N ILE A 60 9.49 -9.12 -2.16
CA ILE A 60 9.79 -9.61 -0.82
C ILE A 60 10.63 -10.89 -0.90
N ARG A 61 10.32 -11.82 -1.83
CA ARG A 61 11.12 -13.03 -2.07
C ARG A 61 12.56 -12.71 -2.46
N GLN A 62 12.76 -11.73 -3.33
CA GLN A 62 14.10 -11.27 -3.72
C GLN A 62 14.85 -10.69 -2.53
N GLY A 63 14.19 -9.85 -1.72
CA GLY A 63 14.78 -9.36 -0.46
C GLY A 63 15.16 -10.50 0.51
N ILE A 64 14.37 -11.58 0.56
CA ILE A 64 14.70 -12.77 1.37
C ILE A 64 15.94 -13.49 0.80
N GLN A 65 15.99 -13.70 -0.51
CA GLN A 65 17.13 -14.34 -1.19
C GLN A 65 18.42 -13.53 -1.03
N GLU A 66 18.31 -12.21 -1.01
CA GLU A 66 19.43 -11.28 -0.81
C GLU A 66 19.82 -11.10 0.67
N GLY A 67 19.11 -11.75 1.62
CA GLY A 67 19.36 -11.63 3.06
C GLY A 67 18.95 -10.28 3.67
N GLN A 68 18.20 -9.46 2.92
CA GLN A 68 17.69 -8.15 3.34
C GLN A 68 16.38 -8.25 4.13
N ILE A 69 15.63 -9.34 3.94
CA ILE A 69 14.33 -9.57 4.60
C ILE A 69 14.37 -10.95 5.26
N HIS A 70 14.02 -11.00 6.53
CA HIS A 70 13.84 -12.23 7.28
C HIS A 70 12.36 -12.46 7.56
N PHE A 71 11.67 -13.17 6.66
CA PHE A 71 10.27 -13.51 6.83
C PHE A 71 9.91 -14.83 6.14
N GLN A 72 9.06 -15.64 6.76
CA GLN A 72 8.74 -16.99 6.26
C GLN A 72 7.56 -17.00 5.27
N TYR A 73 6.74 -15.95 5.23
CA TYR A 73 5.48 -15.93 4.48
C TYR A 73 5.39 -14.71 3.54
N PRO A 74 6.20 -14.62 2.48
CA PRO A 74 6.29 -13.42 1.63
C PRO A 74 4.96 -13.01 0.99
N ALA A 75 4.15 -13.97 0.56
CA ALA A 75 2.84 -13.69 -0.04
C ALA A 75 1.82 -13.16 0.97
N ALA A 76 1.83 -13.70 2.19
CA ALA A 76 0.97 -13.22 3.27
C ALA A 76 1.39 -11.82 3.73
N LEU A 77 2.70 -11.55 3.80
CA LEU A 77 3.21 -10.22 4.11
C LEU A 77 2.74 -9.18 3.08
N ALA A 78 2.87 -9.49 1.79
CA ALA A 78 2.40 -8.62 0.72
C ALA A 78 0.90 -8.32 0.86
N GLU A 79 0.09 -9.35 1.10
CA GLU A 79 -1.35 -9.22 1.27
C GLU A 79 -1.73 -8.35 2.47
N ILE A 80 -1.14 -8.60 3.64
CA ILE A 80 -1.40 -7.82 4.86
C ILE A 80 -1.09 -6.34 4.63
N VAL A 81 0.06 -6.03 4.03
CA VAL A 81 0.47 -4.65 3.75
C VAL A 81 -0.49 -3.97 2.79
N LEU A 82 -0.87 -4.66 1.70
CA LEU A 82 -1.79 -4.11 0.70
C LEU A 82 -3.18 -3.88 1.26
N ILE A 83 -3.68 -4.75 2.14
CA ILE A 83 -4.97 -4.57 2.81
C ILE A 83 -4.94 -3.33 3.69
N VAL A 84 -3.95 -3.21 4.59
CA VAL A 84 -3.87 -2.07 5.52
C VAL A 84 -3.78 -0.76 4.76
N LEU A 85 -2.92 -0.70 3.74
CA LEU A 85 -2.75 0.51 2.95
C LEU A 85 -4.00 0.83 2.13
N SER A 86 -4.63 -0.15 1.49
CA SER A 86 -5.84 0.11 0.71
C SER A 86 -6.97 0.64 1.59
N VAL A 87 -7.20 0.03 2.76
CA VAL A 87 -8.25 0.48 3.69
C VAL A 87 -7.96 1.88 4.24
N LYS A 88 -6.72 2.17 4.62
CA LYS A 88 -6.36 3.48 5.19
C LYS A 88 -6.27 4.59 4.16
N LEU A 89 -5.90 4.29 2.90
CA LEU A 89 -5.79 5.29 1.83
C LEU A 89 -7.13 5.57 1.14
N ASP A 90 -8.00 4.58 1.02
CA ASP A 90 -9.36 4.74 0.52
C ASP A 90 -10.15 5.70 1.42
N ASN A 91 -9.95 5.61 2.75
CA ASN A 91 -10.58 6.46 3.76
C ASN A 91 -12.14 6.48 3.71
N THR A 92 -12.75 5.67 2.83
CA THR A 92 -14.21 5.54 2.70
C THR A 92 -14.77 4.48 3.64
N LEU A 93 -14.03 3.39 3.90
CA LEU A 93 -14.45 2.31 4.80
C LEU A 93 -14.35 2.70 6.28
N ILE A 94 -13.26 3.37 6.67
CA ILE A 94 -13.04 3.88 8.02
C ILE A 94 -12.45 5.29 7.90
N PRO A 95 -13.32 6.33 7.88
CA PRO A 95 -12.87 7.71 7.84
C PRO A 95 -11.95 8.00 9.02
N SER A 96 -10.74 8.44 8.70
CA SER A 96 -9.66 8.77 9.62
C SER A 96 -9.19 10.18 9.30
N SER A 97 -8.79 10.92 10.33
CA SER A 97 -8.02 12.15 10.15
C SER A 97 -6.64 11.84 9.55
N SER A 98 -5.98 12.86 8.99
CA SER A 98 -4.61 12.71 8.48
C SER A 98 -3.63 12.25 9.56
N GLU A 99 -3.85 12.68 10.81
CA GLU A 99 -3.00 12.32 11.96
C GLU A 99 -3.18 10.85 12.34
N GLU A 100 -4.41 10.35 12.40
CA GLU A 100 -4.71 8.92 12.66
C GLU A 100 -4.19 8.00 11.54
N MET A 101 -4.28 8.46 10.29
CA MET A 101 -3.71 7.76 9.14
C MET A 101 -2.19 7.68 9.26
N GLU A 102 -1.54 8.80 9.56
CA GLU A 102 -0.10 8.88 9.75
C GLU A 102 0.37 7.98 10.90
N GLU A 103 -0.32 8.01 12.04
CA GLU A 103 -0.04 7.16 13.20
C GLU A 103 -0.15 5.67 12.83
N THR A 104 -1.19 5.28 12.10
CA THR A 104 -1.37 3.90 11.65
C THR A 104 -0.24 3.47 10.70
N ILE A 105 0.16 4.34 9.77
CA ILE A 105 1.26 4.07 8.83
C ILE A 105 2.59 3.93 9.59
N ARG A 106 2.86 4.78 10.59
CA ARG A 106 4.02 4.66 11.48
C ARG A 106 4.01 3.31 12.23
N GLY A 107 2.85 2.90 12.73
CA GLY A 107 2.67 1.58 13.35
C GLY A 107 2.98 0.44 12.40
N LEU A 108 2.48 0.50 11.16
CA LEU A 108 2.74 -0.49 10.12
C LEU A 108 4.23 -0.57 9.78
N ILE A 109 4.91 0.57 9.62
CA ILE A 109 6.37 0.64 9.40
C ILE A 109 7.12 -0.08 10.52
N SER A 110 6.81 0.26 11.77
CA SER A 110 7.46 -0.35 12.94
C SER A 110 7.25 -1.88 12.98
N LEU A 111 6.04 -2.33 12.65
CA LEU A 111 5.70 -3.75 12.59
C LEU A 111 6.45 -4.48 11.48
N LEU A 112 6.53 -3.88 10.29
CA LEU A 112 7.25 -4.44 9.16
C LEU A 112 8.75 -4.51 9.44
N GLU A 113 9.37 -3.45 9.97
CA GLU A 113 10.80 -3.43 10.29
C GLU A 113 11.17 -4.53 11.29
N LYS A 114 10.42 -4.64 12.39
CA LYS A 114 10.61 -5.71 13.38
C LYS A 114 10.31 -7.10 12.82
N GLY A 115 9.20 -7.23 12.11
CA GLY A 115 8.73 -8.51 11.58
C GLY A 115 9.62 -9.07 10.48
N THR A 116 10.34 -8.22 9.76
CA THR A 116 11.25 -8.60 8.67
C THR A 116 12.73 -8.54 9.06
N GLY A 117 13.05 -8.17 10.30
CA GLY A 117 14.43 -8.02 10.78
C GLY A 117 15.20 -6.87 10.12
N ASN A 118 14.50 -5.84 9.65
CA ASN A 118 15.12 -4.66 9.05
C ASN A 118 15.54 -3.63 10.11
N PRO A 119 16.64 -2.88 9.86
CA PRO A 119 17.02 -1.76 10.72
C PRO A 119 15.89 -0.73 10.84
N ALA A 120 15.75 -0.13 12.02
CA ALA A 120 14.78 0.92 12.24
C ALA A 120 14.96 2.08 11.25
N GLY A 121 13.88 2.53 10.64
CA GLY A 121 13.85 3.59 9.65
C GLY A 121 14.12 3.17 8.20
N SER A 122 14.39 1.88 7.93
CA SER A 122 14.57 1.35 6.57
C SER A 122 13.30 1.47 5.73
N LEU A 123 12.14 1.53 6.36
CA LEU A 123 10.83 1.63 5.71
C LEU A 123 10.19 3.01 5.85
N ASN A 124 10.92 4.02 6.36
CA ASN A 124 10.41 5.40 6.52
C ASN A 124 10.00 6.07 5.21
N PHE A 125 10.40 5.55 4.05
CA PHE A 125 9.88 6.02 2.77
C PHE A 125 8.35 5.86 2.68
N LEU A 126 7.74 4.97 3.46
CA LEU A 126 6.29 4.83 3.59
C LEU A 126 5.62 6.06 4.25
N MET A 127 6.39 6.90 4.95
CA MET A 127 5.95 8.19 5.50
C MET A 127 6.07 9.34 4.50
N SER A 128 6.91 9.19 3.48
CA SER A 128 7.07 10.19 2.40
C SER A 128 5.96 10.08 1.36
N ILE A 129 4.98 9.23 1.62
CA ILE A 129 3.86 8.91 0.76
C ILE A 129 2.69 9.80 1.14
#